data_AF-T1AA71-F1
#
_entry.id   AF-T1AA71-F1
#
_cell.length_a   1.000
_cell.length_b   1.000
_cell.length_c   1.000
_cell.angle_alpha   90.00
_cell.angle_beta   90.00
_cell.angle_gamma   90.00
#
_symmetry.space_group_name_H-M   'P 1'
#
loop_
_entity.id
_entity.type
_entity.pdbx_description
1 polymer ?
#
loop_
_entity_poly.entity_id
_entity_poly.type
_entity_poly.pdbx_seq_one_letter_code
_entity_poly.pdbx_strand_id
1 'polypeptide(L)'
;YWLEAVSPFPEFWAWVQAVLTTLVLFGPGRRFFGPGLKAYRHLSPDMNSLVATGTGVAWFYSLWVLGFPAWFPEASRHLYFDSSAVVVAAVLWGKYLESLAKGQTSLALRKLIGLQSKTACLMDDQGQERAVPTALLKVGDCLVIRPGERITVDGLVKEGRAYVDESMLTGEPLPKIKGAGDRVTGGTVDLDGRLLIEATSVGRDTVLAQIV
;
A
#
# COMPACT_ATOMS: atom_id res chain seq x y z
N TYR A 1 -14.83 43.58 -12.11
CA TYR A 1 -15.63 44.59 -12.83
C TYR A 1 -16.88 44.03 -13.53
N TRP A 2 -16.80 43.08 -14.48
CA TRP A 2 -18.04 42.54 -15.11
C TRP A 2 -18.91 41.67 -14.18
N LEU A 3 -18.33 41.00 -13.18
CA LEU A 3 -19.08 40.16 -12.23
C LEU A 3 -19.93 40.98 -11.23
N GLU A 4 -19.49 42.16 -10.80
CA GLU A 4 -20.26 43.03 -9.90
C GLU A 4 -21.52 43.60 -10.58
N ALA A 5 -21.48 43.75 -11.90
CA ALA A 5 -22.61 44.19 -12.72
C ALA A 5 -23.74 43.14 -12.81
N VAL A 6 -23.48 41.88 -12.45
CA VAL A 6 -24.45 40.77 -12.44
C VAL A 6 -24.72 40.31 -10.98
N SER A 7 -24.65 41.23 -10.02
CA SER A 7 -25.04 40.93 -8.64
C SER A 7 -26.55 41.19 -8.44
N PRO A 8 -27.36 40.19 -8.07
CA PRO A 8 -28.78 40.38 -7.79
C PRO A 8 -29.02 41.17 -6.49
N PHE A 9 -28.04 41.19 -5.57
CA PHE A 9 -28.05 41.89 -4.29
C PHE A 9 -26.61 42.12 -3.77
N PRO A 10 -26.39 43.04 -2.80
CA PRO A 10 -25.07 43.32 -2.23
C PRO A 10 -24.40 42.05 -1.69
N GLU A 11 -23.09 41.90 -1.90
CA GLU A 11 -22.29 40.75 -1.42
C GLU A 11 -22.71 39.38 -1.97
N PHE A 12 -23.48 39.32 -3.07
CA PHE A 12 -23.92 38.07 -3.70
C PHE A 12 -22.75 37.08 -3.95
N TRP A 13 -21.64 37.56 -4.52
CA TRP A 13 -20.49 36.70 -4.82
C TRP A 13 -19.78 36.19 -3.56
N ALA A 14 -19.78 36.96 -2.47
CA ALA A 14 -19.25 36.51 -1.19
C ALA A 14 -20.10 35.38 -0.59
N TRP A 15 -21.43 35.46 -0.71
CA TRP A 15 -22.33 34.38 -0.33
C TRP A 15 -22.16 33.13 -1.19
N VAL A 16 -22.00 33.29 -2.51
CA VAL A 16 -21.70 32.17 -3.41
C VAL A 16 -20.39 31.49 -3.04
N GLN A 17 -19.32 32.26 -2.78
CA GLN A 17 -18.06 31.74 -2.29
C GLN A 17 -18.21 31.03 -0.95
N ALA A 18 -18.96 31.60 0.00
CA ALA A 18 -19.22 30.97 1.29
C ALA A 18 -19.88 29.59 1.12
N VAL A 19 -20.90 29.48 0.26
CA VAL A 19 -21.58 28.20 -0.02
C VAL A 19 -20.63 27.21 -0.68
N LEU A 20 -19.90 27.61 -1.73
CA LEU A 20 -18.96 26.73 -2.43
C LEU A 20 -17.84 26.25 -1.53
N THR A 21 -17.22 27.14 -0.76
CA THR A 21 -16.16 26.78 0.20
C THR A 21 -16.71 25.87 1.28
N THR A 22 -17.94 26.10 1.77
CA THR A 22 -18.61 25.18 2.70
C THR A 22 -18.76 23.78 2.09
N LEU A 23 -19.21 23.68 0.84
CA LEU A 23 -19.32 22.39 0.15
C LEU A 23 -17.96 21.69 -0.01
N VAL A 24 -16.89 22.44 -0.29
CA VAL A 24 -15.52 21.88 -0.37
C VAL A 24 -15.03 21.40 0.99
N LEU A 25 -15.22 22.20 2.05
CA LEU A 25 -14.74 21.86 3.40
C LEU A 25 -15.50 20.68 4.00
N PHE A 26 -16.83 20.66 3.89
CA PHE A 26 -17.67 19.61 4.48
C PHE A 26 -17.90 18.41 3.56
N GLY A 27 -17.62 18.53 2.27
CA GLY A 27 -17.57 17.41 1.32
C GLY A 27 -16.20 16.73 1.37
N PRO A 28 -15.30 16.97 0.39
CA PRO A 28 -14.01 16.30 0.33
C PRO A 28 -13.07 16.66 1.49
N GLY A 29 -13.15 17.90 2.01
CA GLY A 29 -12.34 18.38 3.15
C GLY A 29 -12.68 17.71 4.49
N ARG A 30 -13.85 17.07 4.63
CA ARG A 30 -14.29 16.41 5.88
C ARG A 30 -13.30 15.34 6.35
N ARG A 31 -12.52 14.78 5.42
CA ARG A 31 -11.45 13.81 5.68
C ARG A 31 -10.34 14.36 6.59
N PHE A 32 -10.17 15.68 6.70
CA PHE A 32 -9.16 16.31 7.56
C PHE A 32 -9.72 16.66 8.94
N PHE A 33 -10.96 17.14 9.04
CA PHE A 33 -11.55 17.60 10.29
C PHE A 33 -11.72 16.50 11.34
N GLY A 34 -12.19 15.30 10.93
CA GLY A 34 -12.38 14.18 11.87
C GLY A 34 -11.07 13.72 12.53
N PRO A 35 -10.05 13.34 11.75
CA PRO A 35 -8.74 12.98 12.27
C PRO A 35 -8.04 14.14 12.99
N GLY A 36 -8.12 15.36 12.45
CA GLY A 36 -7.51 16.54 13.05
C GLY A 36 -8.05 16.82 14.46
N LEU A 37 -9.36 16.67 14.68
CA LEU A 37 -9.94 16.82 16.01
C LEU A 37 -9.49 15.72 16.99
N LYS A 38 -9.35 14.48 16.49
CA LYS A 38 -8.81 13.38 17.31
C LYS A 38 -7.34 13.61 17.67
N ALA A 39 -6.53 14.12 16.74
CA ALA A 39 -5.12 14.45 16.97
C ALA A 39 -4.93 15.44 18.14
N TYR A 40 -5.82 16.43 18.27
CA TYR A 40 -5.83 17.33 19.42
C TYR A 40 -6.15 16.62 20.74
N ARG A 41 -7.10 15.67 20.74
CA ARG A 41 -7.44 14.89 21.95
C ARG A 41 -6.29 14.00 22.42
N HIS A 42 -5.46 13.53 21.50
CA HIS A 42 -4.32 12.67 21.79
C HIS A 42 -3.00 13.44 21.98
N LEU A 43 -3.04 14.78 22.01
CA LEU A 43 -1.85 15.64 22.13
C LEU A 43 -0.77 15.34 21.07
N SER A 44 -1.20 14.89 19.89
CA SER A 44 -0.33 14.52 18.79
C SER A 44 -0.73 15.26 17.50
N PRO A 45 -0.52 16.59 17.40
CA PRO A 45 -0.87 17.36 16.21
C PRO A 45 -0.17 16.82 14.96
N ASP A 46 -0.97 16.59 13.93
CA ASP A 46 -0.52 16.08 12.63
C ASP A 46 -0.92 17.02 11.48
N MET A 47 -0.59 16.64 10.24
CA MET A 47 -0.98 17.39 9.05
C MET A 47 -2.50 17.65 8.97
N ASN A 48 -3.32 16.68 9.40
CA ASN A 48 -4.78 16.83 9.34
C ASN A 48 -5.26 17.90 10.35
N SER A 49 -4.65 17.96 11.53
CA SER A 49 -4.94 18.98 12.54
C SER A 49 -4.57 20.39 12.08
N LEU A 50 -3.43 20.56 11.40
CA LEU A 50 -3.01 21.85 10.84
C LEU A 50 -3.98 22.33 9.76
N VAL A 51 -4.34 21.45 8.82
CA VAL A 51 -5.27 21.77 7.72
C VAL A 51 -6.66 22.07 8.25
N ALA A 52 -7.17 21.26 9.18
CA ALA A 52 -8.48 21.47 9.80
C ALA A 52 -8.55 22.82 10.53
N THR A 53 -7.51 23.17 11.30
CA THR A 53 -7.49 24.43 12.04
C THR A 53 -7.31 25.63 11.10
N GLY A 54 -6.34 25.60 10.19
CA GLY A 54 -6.09 26.73 9.28
C GLY A 54 -7.30 27.03 8.38
N THR A 55 -7.84 26.01 7.73
CA THR A 55 -8.99 26.18 6.82
C THR A 55 -10.29 26.41 7.57
N GLY A 56 -10.47 25.80 8.75
CA GLY A 56 -11.63 26.02 9.60
C GLY A 56 -11.69 27.43 10.18
N VAL A 57 -10.57 27.95 10.67
CA VAL A 57 -10.47 29.33 11.19
C VAL A 57 -10.68 30.35 10.07
N ALA A 58 -10.04 30.16 8.91
CA ALA A 58 -10.21 31.07 7.77
C ALA A 58 -11.66 31.10 7.26
N TRP A 59 -12.32 29.94 7.15
CA TRP A 59 -13.73 29.86 6.78
C TRP A 59 -14.66 30.48 7.84
N PHE A 60 -14.44 30.20 9.12
CA PHE A 60 -15.24 30.73 10.21
C PHE A 60 -15.12 32.25 10.33
N TYR A 61 -13.89 32.77 10.25
CA TYR A 61 -13.63 34.21 10.22
C TYR A 61 -14.37 34.88 9.06
N SER A 62 -14.27 34.30 7.86
CA SER A 62 -14.93 34.84 6.66
C SER A 62 -16.45 34.86 6.79
N LEU A 63 -17.05 33.82 7.40
CA LEU A 63 -18.48 33.80 7.73
C LEU A 63 -18.87 34.87 8.74
N TRP A 64 -18.04 35.07 9.76
CA TRP A 64 -18.31 36.05 10.80
C TRP A 64 -18.24 37.48 10.28
N VAL A 65 -17.26 37.78 9.43
CA VAL A 65 -17.13 39.08 8.74
C VAL A 65 -18.30 39.30 7.78
N LEU A 66 -18.70 38.28 7.01
CA LEU A 66 -19.81 38.38 6.05
C LEU A 66 -21.17 38.55 6.75
N GLY A 67 -21.40 37.86 7.86
CA GLY A 67 -22.66 37.92 8.62
C GLY A 67 -22.78 39.14 9.54
N PHE A 68 -21.65 39.63 10.09
CA PHE A 68 -21.62 40.72 11.06
C PHE A 68 -20.57 41.79 10.72
N PRO A 69 -20.66 42.44 9.54
CA PRO A 69 -19.62 43.38 9.08
C PRO A 69 -19.45 44.59 10.01
N ALA A 70 -20.49 44.98 10.75
CA ALA A 70 -20.46 46.09 11.71
C ALA A 70 -19.53 45.84 12.91
N TRP A 71 -19.17 44.59 13.20
CA TRP A 71 -18.27 44.25 14.30
C TRP A 71 -16.79 44.37 13.91
N PHE A 72 -16.51 44.62 12.63
CA PHE A 72 -15.16 44.70 12.10
C PHE A 72 -14.89 46.08 11.49
N PRO A 73 -13.71 46.68 11.75
CA PRO A 73 -13.23 47.84 11.00
C PRO A 73 -13.18 47.54 9.51
N GLU A 74 -13.43 48.54 8.67
CA GLU A 74 -13.45 48.37 7.19
C GLU A 74 -12.17 47.75 6.65
N ALA A 75 -11.02 48.14 7.21
CA ALA A 75 -9.70 47.61 6.84
C ALA A 75 -9.50 46.11 7.15
N SER A 76 -10.35 45.50 7.98
CA SER A 76 -10.23 44.09 8.38
C SER A 76 -11.27 43.18 7.73
N ARG A 77 -12.16 43.69 6.87
CA ARG A 77 -13.26 42.92 6.25
C ARG A 77 -12.83 42.03 5.08
N HIS A 78 -11.60 41.51 5.10
CA HIS A 78 -11.11 40.59 4.06
C HIS A 78 -11.69 39.19 4.25
N LEU A 79 -12.22 38.61 3.17
CA LEU A 79 -12.75 37.25 3.15
C LEU A 79 -11.68 36.27 2.64
N TYR A 80 -11.55 35.13 3.32
CA TYR A 80 -10.56 34.07 3.06
C TYR A 80 -11.22 32.74 2.66
N PHE A 81 -12.42 32.81 2.08
CA PHE A 81 -13.15 31.64 1.58
C PHE A 81 -12.37 30.91 0.48
N ASP A 82 -11.73 31.67 -0.41
CA ASP A 82 -10.88 31.16 -1.49
C ASP A 82 -9.64 30.43 -0.95
N SER A 83 -8.96 31.03 0.03
CA SER A 83 -7.76 30.51 0.66
C SER A 83 -8.03 29.16 1.33
N SER A 84 -9.17 29.05 2.03
CA SER A 84 -9.61 27.80 2.65
C SER A 84 -9.83 26.70 1.60
N ALA A 85 -10.50 27.02 0.50
CA ALA A 85 -10.77 26.06 -0.57
C ALA A 85 -9.49 25.62 -1.30
N VAL A 86 -8.59 26.57 -1.61
CA VAL A 86 -7.31 26.31 -2.29
C VAL A 86 -6.42 25.40 -1.45
N VAL A 87 -6.32 25.64 -0.13
CA VAL A 87 -5.52 24.79 0.77
C VAL A 87 -6.07 23.36 0.80
N VAL A 88 -7.39 23.19 0.97
CA VAL A 88 -8.01 21.85 0.95
C VAL A 88 -7.75 21.16 -0.39
N ALA A 89 -7.93 21.87 -1.50
CA ALA A 89 -7.71 21.31 -2.85
C ALA A 89 -6.26 20.89 -3.07
N ALA A 90 -5.29 21.72 -2.70
CA ALA A 90 -3.87 21.42 -2.85
C ALA A 90 -3.44 20.20 -2.03
N VAL A 91 -3.91 20.08 -0.77
CA VAL A 91 -3.59 18.93 0.09
C VAL A 91 -4.22 17.65 -0.46
N LEU A 92 -5.46 17.70 -0.95
CA LEU A 92 -6.10 16.55 -1.59
C LEU A 92 -5.36 16.11 -2.84
N TRP A 93 -4.91 17.08 -3.65
CA TRP A 93 -4.11 16.81 -4.83
C TRP A 93 -2.78 16.13 -4.46
N GLY A 94 -2.09 16.62 -3.43
CA GLY A 94 -0.87 16.00 -2.90
C GLY A 94 -1.10 14.55 -2.48
N LYS A 95 -2.16 14.27 -1.71
CA LYS A 95 -2.52 12.90 -1.31
C LYS A 95 -2.87 12.00 -2.50
N TYR A 96 -3.48 12.57 -3.54
CA TYR A 96 -3.78 11.83 -4.76
C TYR A 96 -2.49 11.42 -5.49
N LEU A 97 -1.55 12.35 -5.67
CA LEU A 97 -0.23 12.06 -6.24
C LEU A 97 0.55 11.03 -5.41
N GLU A 98 0.49 11.15 -4.08
CA GLU A 98 1.10 10.19 -3.15
C GLU A 98 0.52 8.78 -3.34
N SER A 99 -0.79 8.68 -3.48
CA SER A 99 -1.47 7.40 -3.75
C SER A 99 -1.06 6.80 -5.10
N LEU A 100 -0.88 7.63 -6.13
CA LEU A 100 -0.41 7.18 -7.44
C LEU A 100 1.02 6.63 -7.36
N ALA A 101 1.90 7.30 -6.61
CA ALA A 101 3.28 6.86 -6.40
C ALA A 101 3.36 5.53 -5.62
N LYS A 102 2.53 5.35 -4.58
CA LYS A 102 2.51 4.14 -3.74
C LYS A 102 1.96 2.89 -4.46
N GLY A 103 1.23 3.04 -5.57
CA GLY A 103 0.67 1.91 -6.32
C GLY A 103 1.72 0.92 -6.86
N GLN A 104 2.97 1.35 -7.03
CA GLN A 104 4.01 0.52 -7.65
C GLN A 104 4.62 -0.54 -6.71
N THR A 105 4.68 -0.29 -5.40
CA THR A 105 5.29 -1.23 -4.44
C THR A 105 4.38 -2.43 -4.10
N SER A 106 3.07 -2.20 -4.01
CA SER A 106 2.08 -3.27 -3.76
C SER A 106 2.04 -4.32 -4.89
N LEU A 107 2.27 -3.89 -6.14
CA LEU A 107 2.31 -4.79 -7.30
C LEU A 107 3.54 -5.69 -7.31
N ALA A 108 4.69 -5.21 -6.85
CA ALA A 108 5.88 -6.03 -6.71
C ALA A 108 5.65 -7.16 -5.69
N LEU A 109 5.06 -6.84 -4.55
CA LEU A 109 4.72 -7.82 -3.51
C LEU A 109 3.68 -8.85 -3.98
N ARG A 110 2.66 -8.42 -4.73
CA ARG A 110 1.68 -9.34 -5.35
C ARG A 110 2.30 -10.25 -6.41
N LYS A 111 3.28 -9.77 -7.18
CA LYS A 111 4.04 -10.60 -8.12
C LYS A 111 4.89 -11.66 -7.39
N LEU A 112 5.45 -11.34 -6.22
CA LEU A 112 6.17 -12.31 -5.40
C LEU A 112 5.26 -13.46 -4.93
N ILE A 113 4.05 -13.14 -4.48
CA ILE A 113 3.05 -14.14 -4.05
C ILE A 113 2.53 -14.96 -5.24
N GLY A 114 2.33 -14.33 -6.41
CA GLY A 114 1.84 -15.00 -7.63
C GLY A 114 2.83 -15.98 -8.27
N LEU A 115 4.10 -15.95 -7.87
CA LEU A 115 5.13 -16.88 -8.35
C LEU A 115 5.22 -18.17 -7.51
N GLN A 116 4.35 -18.37 -6.51
CA GLN A 116 4.22 -19.69 -5.88
C GLN A 116 3.63 -20.67 -6.91
N SER A 117 4.40 -21.70 -7.24
CA SER A 117 3.91 -22.82 -8.04
C SER A 117 2.69 -23.43 -7.33
N LYS A 118 1.58 -23.59 -8.06
CA LYS A 118 0.35 -24.19 -7.53
C LYS A 118 0.42 -25.72 -7.49
N THR A 119 1.44 -26.33 -8.10
CA THR A 119 1.56 -27.76 -8.32
C THR A 119 3.00 -28.21 -8.14
N ALA A 120 3.25 -29.20 -7.29
CA ALA A 120 4.56 -29.83 -7.13
C ALA A 120 4.55 -31.24 -7.73
N CYS A 121 5.72 -31.75 -8.13
CA CYS A 121 5.88 -33.11 -8.62
C CYS A 121 6.28 -34.02 -7.45
N LEU A 122 5.34 -34.83 -6.96
CA LEU A 122 5.58 -35.82 -5.91
C LEU A 122 6.09 -37.12 -6.52
N MET A 123 7.13 -37.70 -5.93
CA MET A 123 7.58 -39.05 -6.19
C MET A 123 6.86 -40.00 -5.24
N ASP A 124 6.14 -40.98 -5.78
CA ASP A 124 5.51 -42.02 -4.96
C ASP A 124 6.49 -43.14 -4.58
N ASP A 125 6.04 -44.04 -3.69
CA ASP A 125 6.84 -45.17 -3.21
C ASP A 125 7.22 -46.17 -4.32
N GLN A 126 6.55 -46.10 -5.49
CA GLN A 126 6.83 -46.92 -6.66
C GLN A 126 7.79 -46.24 -7.65
N GLY A 127 8.27 -45.03 -7.33
CA GLY A 127 9.16 -44.24 -8.17
C GLY A 127 8.46 -43.55 -9.35
N GLN A 128 7.13 -43.41 -9.32
CA GLN A 128 6.39 -42.64 -10.31
C GLN A 128 6.19 -41.19 -9.87
N GLU A 129 6.32 -40.30 -10.85
CA GLU A 129 6.12 -38.87 -10.68
C GLU A 129 4.64 -38.48 -10.88
N ARG A 130 4.07 -37.78 -9.91
CA ARG A 130 2.70 -37.27 -9.98
C ARG A 130 2.62 -35.80 -9.60
N ALA A 131 2.00 -35.01 -10.47
CA ALA A 131 1.69 -33.62 -10.15
C ALA A 131 0.57 -33.54 -9.11
N VAL A 132 0.84 -32.88 -7.99
CA VAL A 132 -0.10 -32.66 -6.88
C VAL A 132 -0.19 -31.17 -6.51
N PRO A 133 -1.36 -30.65 -6.12
CA PRO A 133 -1.47 -29.31 -5.58
C PRO A 133 -0.56 -29.12 -4.36
N THR A 134 0.13 -27.97 -4.28
CA THR A 134 1.04 -27.67 -3.15
C THR A 134 0.34 -27.68 -1.79
N ALA A 135 -0.96 -27.41 -1.75
CA ALA A 135 -1.79 -27.47 -0.54
C ALA A 135 -1.99 -28.89 0.02
N LEU A 136 -1.73 -29.94 -0.76
CA LEU A 136 -1.86 -31.34 -0.33
C LEU A 136 -0.55 -31.96 0.14
N LEU A 137 0.56 -31.23 0.02
CA LEU A 137 1.89 -31.69 0.43
C LEU A 137 1.98 -31.82 1.95
N LYS A 138 2.71 -32.83 2.39
CA LYS A 138 2.99 -33.12 3.79
C LYS A 138 4.49 -33.14 4.04
N VAL A 139 4.87 -32.95 5.30
CA VAL A 139 6.26 -33.17 5.74
C VAL A 139 6.62 -34.64 5.54
N GLY A 140 7.79 -34.91 4.98
CA GLY A 140 8.28 -36.23 4.59
C GLY A 140 8.01 -36.60 3.14
N ASP A 141 7.20 -35.82 2.40
CA ASP A 141 6.95 -36.06 0.98
C ASP A 141 8.24 -35.89 0.15
N CYS A 142 8.50 -36.81 -0.77
CA CYS A 142 9.62 -36.73 -1.72
C CYS A 142 9.17 -36.00 -2.99
N LEU A 143 9.81 -34.89 -3.31
CA LEU A 143 9.49 -34.04 -4.45
C LEU A 143 10.62 -34.04 -5.47
N VAL A 144 10.25 -34.13 -6.75
CA VAL A 144 11.17 -33.94 -7.87
C VAL A 144 11.12 -32.50 -8.31
N ILE A 145 12.27 -31.85 -8.32
CA ILE A 145 12.47 -30.50 -8.86
C ILE A 145 13.28 -30.62 -10.14
N ARG A 146 12.80 -30.00 -11.21
CA ARG A 146 13.47 -30.00 -12.52
C ARG A 146 14.22 -28.68 -12.76
N PRO A 147 15.18 -28.65 -13.71
CA PRO A 147 15.87 -27.42 -14.06
C PRO A 147 14.89 -26.31 -14.43
N GLY A 148 15.07 -25.13 -13.85
CA GLY A 148 14.20 -23.96 -14.03
C GLY A 148 12.94 -23.95 -13.16
N GLU A 149 12.67 -25.01 -12.39
CA GLU A 149 11.51 -25.05 -11.49
C GLU A 149 11.80 -24.35 -10.16
N ARG A 150 10.74 -23.77 -9.59
CA ARG A 150 10.80 -23.17 -8.27
C ARG A 150 10.54 -24.22 -7.20
N ILE A 151 11.39 -24.23 -6.18
CA ILE A 151 11.24 -25.08 -5.01
C ILE A 151 10.03 -24.58 -4.20
N THR A 152 9.04 -25.45 -3.98
CA THR A 152 7.74 -25.06 -3.39
C THR A 152 7.68 -25.17 -1.87
N VAL A 153 8.55 -25.97 -1.27
CA VAL A 153 8.59 -26.29 0.16
C VAL A 153 10.02 -26.19 0.66
N ASP A 154 10.21 -26.04 1.97
CA ASP A 154 11.55 -26.22 2.54
C ASP A 154 11.84 -27.71 2.63
N GLY A 155 13.07 -28.10 2.36
CA GLY A 155 13.41 -29.52 2.31
C GLY A 155 14.90 -29.82 2.37
N LEU A 156 15.19 -31.11 2.34
CA LEU A 156 16.53 -31.65 2.36
C LEU A 156 16.76 -32.47 1.10
N VAL A 157 17.85 -32.21 0.38
CA VAL A 157 18.16 -32.91 -0.87
C VAL A 157 18.51 -34.36 -0.56
N LYS A 158 17.73 -35.29 -1.09
CA LYS A 158 18.01 -36.72 -1.06
C LYS A 158 18.98 -37.12 -2.15
N GLU A 159 18.72 -36.68 -3.37
CA GLU A 159 19.47 -37.07 -4.56
C GLU A 159 19.60 -35.90 -5.54
N GLY A 160 20.64 -35.97 -6.37
CA GLY A 160 20.94 -34.96 -7.37
C GLY A 160 21.91 -33.89 -6.88
N ARG A 161 22.27 -33.01 -7.81
CA ARG A 161 23.12 -31.85 -7.58
C ARG A 161 22.73 -30.76 -8.56
N ALA A 162 22.55 -29.54 -8.08
CA ALA A 162 22.13 -28.41 -8.90
C ALA A 162 22.62 -27.08 -8.33
N TYR A 163 22.64 -26.04 -9.17
CA TYR A 163 22.75 -24.66 -8.70
C TYR A 163 21.36 -24.10 -8.39
N VAL A 164 21.21 -23.57 -7.17
CA VAL A 164 19.97 -22.98 -6.70
C VAL A 164 20.17 -21.47 -6.52
N ASP A 165 19.30 -20.69 -7.16
CA ASP A 165 19.22 -19.25 -7.00
C ASP A 165 18.43 -18.90 -5.72
N GLU A 166 19.16 -18.44 -4.70
CA GLU A 166 18.61 -17.95 -3.43
C GLU A 166 18.52 -16.42 -3.36
N SER A 167 18.83 -15.69 -4.45
CA SER A 167 18.94 -14.22 -4.46
C SER A 167 17.69 -13.51 -3.96
N MET A 168 16.51 -14.08 -4.22
CA MET A 168 15.22 -13.56 -3.78
C MET A 168 15.02 -13.58 -2.25
N LEU A 169 15.74 -14.46 -1.54
CA LEU A 169 15.64 -14.60 -0.09
C LEU A 169 16.86 -14.02 0.64
N THR A 170 18.07 -14.25 0.12
CA THR A 170 19.31 -13.85 0.78
C THR A 170 19.85 -12.51 0.28
N GLY A 171 19.46 -12.07 -0.90
CA GLY A 171 20.04 -10.91 -1.60
C GLY A 171 21.41 -11.19 -2.23
N GLU A 172 21.92 -12.42 -2.16
CA GLU A 172 23.19 -12.80 -2.77
C GLU A 172 22.98 -13.14 -4.26
N PRO A 173 23.69 -12.49 -5.20
CA PRO A 173 23.43 -12.64 -6.63
C PRO A 173 23.99 -13.93 -7.23
N LEU A 174 24.89 -14.64 -6.52
CA LEU A 174 25.52 -15.86 -7.02
C LEU A 174 24.73 -17.10 -6.58
N PRO A 175 24.34 -17.99 -7.50
CA PRO A 175 23.70 -19.26 -7.16
C PRO A 175 24.59 -20.14 -6.29
N LYS A 176 23.96 -20.90 -5.38
CA LYS A 176 24.65 -21.84 -4.50
C LYS A 176 24.49 -23.26 -5.00
N ILE A 177 25.57 -24.04 -4.94
CA ILE A 177 25.53 -25.47 -5.22
C ILE A 177 24.80 -26.17 -4.07
N LYS A 178 23.83 -27.02 -4.41
CA LYS A 178 23.15 -27.93 -3.49
C LYS A 178 23.31 -29.35 -3.98
N GLY A 179 23.63 -30.27 -3.07
CA GLY A 179 23.68 -31.70 -3.31
C GLY A 179 23.06 -32.49 -2.17
N ALA A 180 23.12 -33.82 -2.26
CA ALA A 180 22.58 -34.72 -1.24
C ALA A 180 23.06 -34.34 0.18
N GLY A 181 22.12 -34.15 1.10
CA GLY A 181 22.37 -33.70 2.47
C GLY A 181 22.13 -32.20 2.71
N ASP A 182 22.16 -31.38 1.66
CA ASP A 182 21.98 -29.93 1.79
C ASP A 182 20.51 -29.54 1.96
N ARG A 183 20.29 -28.41 2.64
CA ARG A 183 18.96 -27.81 2.77
C ARG A 183 18.66 -26.89 1.60
N VAL A 184 17.40 -26.95 1.15
CA VAL A 184 16.81 -26.04 0.17
C VAL A 184 15.63 -25.31 0.79
N THR A 185 15.42 -24.08 0.36
CA THR A 185 14.38 -23.20 0.90
C THR A 185 13.30 -22.96 -0.15
N GLY A 186 12.04 -23.05 0.25
CA GLY A 186 10.90 -22.74 -0.59
C GLY A 186 10.95 -21.29 -1.10
N GLY A 187 10.63 -21.10 -2.37
CA GLY A 187 10.71 -19.80 -3.06
C GLY A 187 11.98 -19.59 -3.89
N THR A 188 13.00 -20.44 -3.69
CA THR A 188 14.25 -20.46 -4.49
C THR A 188 14.07 -21.21 -5.81
N VAL A 189 14.96 -21.00 -6.78
CA VAL A 189 14.82 -21.57 -8.13
C VAL A 189 15.99 -22.51 -8.42
N ASP A 190 15.69 -23.74 -8.85
CA ASP A 190 16.68 -24.65 -9.41
C ASP A 190 17.05 -24.19 -10.83
N LEU A 191 18.34 -24.04 -11.14
CA LEU A 191 18.79 -23.50 -12.41
C LEU A 191 19.11 -24.58 -13.45
N ASP A 192 19.69 -25.71 -13.05
CA ASP A 192 20.37 -26.59 -14.00
C ASP A 192 20.41 -28.08 -13.65
N GLY A 193 19.85 -28.52 -12.51
CA GLY A 193 19.88 -29.91 -12.10
C GLY A 193 18.49 -30.52 -11.89
N ARG A 194 18.44 -31.84 -11.73
CA ARG A 194 17.27 -32.53 -11.19
C ARG A 194 17.55 -32.86 -9.74
N LEU A 195 16.74 -32.35 -8.83
CA LEU A 195 16.84 -32.62 -7.40
C LEU A 195 15.66 -33.49 -6.95
N LEU A 196 15.96 -34.48 -6.11
CA LEU A 196 14.96 -35.15 -5.29
C LEU A 196 15.10 -34.58 -3.88
N ILE A 197 14.05 -33.96 -3.36
CA ILE A 197 14.06 -33.34 -2.03
C ILE A 197 12.99 -33.95 -1.14
N GLU A 198 13.29 -34.12 0.14
CA GLU A 198 12.30 -34.49 1.16
C GLU A 198 11.79 -33.21 1.84
N ALA A 199 10.47 -33.02 1.86
CA ALA A 199 9.84 -31.85 2.46
C ALA A 199 10.04 -31.84 3.99
N THR A 200 10.69 -30.81 4.53
CA THR A 200 10.85 -30.62 5.98
C THR A 200 9.81 -29.66 6.55
N SER A 201 9.37 -28.67 5.75
CA SER A 201 8.33 -27.71 6.15
C SER A 201 7.45 -27.39 4.95
N VAL A 202 6.13 -27.34 5.14
CA VAL A 202 5.13 -27.10 4.08
C VAL A 202 4.16 -25.98 4.46
N GLY A 203 3.58 -25.31 3.45
CA GLY A 203 2.57 -24.28 3.67
C GLY A 203 3.06 -23.12 4.56
N ARG A 204 2.35 -22.88 5.68
CA ARG A 204 2.62 -21.77 6.61
C ARG A 204 3.92 -21.95 7.41
N ASP A 205 4.44 -23.16 7.48
CA ASP A 205 5.65 -23.46 8.24
C ASP A 205 6.93 -23.23 7.42
N THR A 206 6.79 -22.85 6.14
CA THR A 206 7.92 -22.53 5.27
C THR A 206 8.57 -21.19 5.65
N VAL A 207 9.87 -21.05 5.42
CA VAL A 207 10.62 -19.80 5.66
C VAL A 207 9.98 -18.65 4.89
N LEU A 208 9.60 -18.85 3.63
CA LEU A 208 8.94 -17.82 2.83
C LEU A 208 7.60 -17.39 3.44
N ALA A 209 6.80 -18.32 3.97
CA ALA A 209 5.52 -18.00 4.60
C ALA A 209 5.67 -17.30 5.96
N GLN A 210 6.81 -17.41 6.63
CA GLN A 210 7.11 -16.65 7.86
C GLN A 210 7.56 -15.21 7.59
N ILE A 211 8.02 -14.91 6.38
CA ILE A 211 8.44 -13.56 5.97
C ILE A 211 7.25 -12.70 5.50
N VAL A 212 6.19 -13.33 4.98
CA VAL A 212 4.97 -12.68 4.45
C VAL A 212 3.94 -12.47 5.55
#